data_AF-A0A962XHQ7-F1
#
_entry.id   AF-A0A962XHQ7-F1
#
_cell.length_a   1.000
_cell.length_b   1.000
_cell.length_c   1.000
_cell.angle_alpha   90.00
_cell.angle_beta   90.00
_cell.angle_gamma   90.00
#
_symmetry.space_group_name_H-M   'P 1'
#
loop_
_entity.id
_entity.type
_entity.pdbx_description
1 polymer ?
#
loop_
_entity_poly.entity_id
_entity_poly.type
_entity_poly.pdbx_seq_one_letter_code
_entity_poly.pdbx_strand_id
1 'polypeptide(L)'
;IQSDAGSDFTSGHFQQVCQSIGQWVRCRVAQVGGMGILERLNRTFKHEFVFRQEVNMLADLKALLTAFQHWYNEQRIQTSQ
;
A
#
# COMPACT_ATOMS: atom_id res chain seq x y z
N ILE A 1 -0.64 1.39 13.39
CA ILE A 1 0.12 0.90 12.21
C ILE A 1 -0.12 -0.59 12.08
N GLN A 2 -0.48 -1.07 10.89
CA GLN A 2 -0.73 -2.49 10.62
C GLN A 2 0.24 -2.98 9.55
N SER A 3 0.87 -4.13 9.79
CA SER A 3 1.76 -4.79 8.83
C SER A 3 1.74 -6.30 9.04
N ASP A 4 2.36 -7.04 8.13
CA ASP A 4 2.68 -8.45 8.36
C ASP A 4 3.84 -8.62 9.36
N ALA A 5 4.29 -9.87 9.49
CA ALA A 5 5.35 -10.28 10.41
C ALA A 5 6.75 -10.34 9.78
N GLY A 6 6.96 -9.65 8.66
CA GLY A 6 8.25 -9.54 8.01
C GLY A 6 9.31 -9.01 8.98
N SER A 7 10.55 -9.44 8.79
CA SER A 7 11.68 -9.12 9.66
C SER A 7 11.82 -7.61 9.91
N ASP A 8 11.59 -6.81 8.86
CA ASP A 8 11.68 -5.35 8.90
C ASP A 8 10.70 -4.73 9.91
N PHE A 9 9.47 -5.27 9.98
CA PHE A 9 8.41 -4.81 10.88
C PHE A 9 8.51 -5.38 12.30
N THR A 10 9.26 -6.47 12.47
CA THR A 10 9.56 -7.04 13.79
C THR A 10 10.82 -6.46 14.43
N SER A 11 11.57 -5.63 13.71
CA SER A 11 12.78 -5.00 14.23
C SER A 11 12.49 -4.08 15.42
N GLY A 12 13.41 -4.04 16.39
CA GLY A 12 13.27 -3.20 17.59
C GLY A 12 13.12 -1.71 17.24
N HIS A 13 13.86 -1.24 16.23
CA HIS A 13 13.78 0.14 15.77
C HIS A 13 12.39 0.48 15.20
N PHE A 14 11.85 -0.36 14.32
CA PHE A 14 10.52 -0.13 13.75
C PHE A 14 9.42 -0.14 14.83
N GLN A 15 9.49 -1.07 15.79
CA GLN A 15 8.52 -1.14 16.89
C GLN A 15 8.59 0.08 17.81
N GLN A 16 9.81 0.56 18.13
CA GLN A 16 10.00 1.78 18.93
C GLN A 16 9.38 3.01 18.24
N VAL A 17 9.60 3.16 16.94
CA VAL A 17 8.98 4.26 16.16
C VAL A 17 7.46 4.11 16.12
N CYS A 18 6.94 2.89 15.94
CA CYS A 18 5.50 2.69 15.95
C CYS A 18 4.88 3.10 17.30
N GLN A 19 5.53 2.77 18.41
CA GLN A 19 5.08 3.11 19.76
C GLN A 19 5.04 4.62 20.03
N SER A 20 5.89 5.43 19.36
CA SER A 20 5.85 6.89 19.52
C SER A 20 4.67 7.55 18.80
N ILE A 21 4.09 6.86 17.81
CA ILE A 21 2.99 7.38 16.97
C ILE A 21 1.65 6.72 17.36
N GLY A 22 1.69 5.51 17.94
CA GLY A 22 0.50 4.79 18.39
C GLY A 22 0.76 3.29 18.60
N GLN A 23 -0.23 2.46 18.24
CA GLN A 23 -0.10 1.00 18.38
C GLN A 23 0.28 0.36 17.05
N TRP A 24 1.21 -0.59 17.11
CA TRP A 24 1.46 -1.54 16.02
C TRP A 24 0.64 -2.81 16.23
N VAL A 25 -0.03 -3.27 15.17
CA VAL A 25 -0.81 -4.51 15.18
C VAL A 25 -0.31 -5.39 14.05
N ARG A 26 0.20 -6.57 14.42
CA ARG A 26 0.55 -7.62 13.46
C ARG A 26 -0.71 -8.19 12.84
N CYS A 27 -0.83 -8.12 11.51
CA CYS A 27 -1.85 -8.83 10.76
C CYS A 27 -1.51 -10.31 10.69
N ARG A 28 -2.46 -11.17 11.09
CA ARG A 28 -2.30 -12.63 10.91
C ARG A 28 -2.54 -13.01 9.46
N VAL A 29 -1.82 -14.03 8.98
CA VAL A 29 -2.12 -14.68 7.70
C VAL A 29 -3.58 -15.15 7.72
N ALA A 30 -4.34 -14.87 6.66
CA ALA A 30 -5.77 -15.17 6.52
C ALA A 30 -6.72 -14.41 7.48
N GLN A 31 -6.28 -13.31 8.13
CA GLN A 31 -7.19 -12.43 8.85
C GLN A 31 -8.08 -11.66 7.86
N VAL A 32 -9.40 -11.90 7.93
CA VAL A 32 -10.40 -11.13 7.18
C VAL A 32 -10.21 -9.64 7.47
N GLY A 33 -10.00 -8.84 6.43
CA GLY A 33 -9.77 -7.40 6.55
C GLY A 33 -8.36 -6.98 6.98
N GLY A 34 -7.43 -7.90 7.23
CA GLY A 34 -6.08 -7.59 7.72
C GLY A 34 -5.23 -6.82 6.70
N MET A 35 -5.12 -7.34 5.48
CA MET A 35 -4.34 -6.71 4.39
C MET A 35 -5.19 -6.28 3.18
N GLY A 36 -6.51 -6.51 3.24
CA GLY A 36 -7.39 -6.34 2.09
C GLY A 36 -7.43 -4.91 1.52
N ILE A 37 -7.15 -3.90 2.34
CA ILE A 37 -7.05 -2.50 1.87
C ILE A 37 -5.79 -2.32 1.01
N LEU A 38 -4.62 -2.77 1.48
CA LEU A 38 -3.36 -2.68 0.74
C LEU A 38 -3.39 -3.55 -0.52
N GLU A 39 -3.98 -4.73 -0.44
CA GLU A 39 -4.18 -5.61 -1.60
C GLU A 39 -5.08 -4.96 -2.66
N ARG A 40 -6.19 -4.34 -2.23
CA ARG A 40 -7.10 -3.61 -3.15
C ARG A 40 -6.41 -2.39 -3.75
N LEU A 41 -5.63 -1.64 -2.95
CA LEU A 41 -4.83 -0.51 -3.43
C LEU A 41 -3.84 -0.97 -4.51
N ASN A 42 -3.04 -2.01 -4.22
CA ASN A 42 -2.06 -2.56 -5.15
C ASN A 42 -2.70 -3.09 -6.43
N ARG A 43 -3.85 -3.77 -6.32
CA ARG A 43 -4.63 -4.23 -7.48
C ARG A 43 -5.08 -3.05 -8.33
N THR A 44 -5.62 -2.01 -7.70
CA THR A 44 -6.07 -0.80 -8.42
C THR A 44 -4.90 -0.15 -9.15
N PHE A 45 -3.76 0.03 -8.49
CA PHE A 45 -2.55 0.59 -9.13
C PHE A 45 -2.10 -0.22 -10.34
N LYS A 46 -2.05 -1.54 -10.21
CA LYS A 46 -1.66 -2.42 -11.31
C LYS A 46 -2.59 -2.30 -12.53
N HIS A 47 -3.91 -2.35 -12.30
CA HIS A 47 -4.89 -2.37 -13.39
C HIS A 47 -5.12 -1.00 -14.05
N GLU A 48 -5.11 0.08 -13.28
CA GLU A 48 -5.39 1.42 -13.83
C GLU A 48 -4.14 2.08 -14.42
N PHE A 49 -2.95 1.73 -13.95
CA PHE A 49 -1.69 2.37 -14.38
C PHE A 49 -0.71 1.37 -15.01
N VAL A 50 -0.19 0.42 -14.23
CA VAL A 50 0.98 -0.38 -14.64
C VAL A 50 0.69 -1.24 -15.88
N PHE A 51 -0.46 -1.93 -15.95
CA PHE A 51 -0.77 -2.82 -17.07
C PHE A 51 -1.19 -2.09 -18.35
N ARG A 52 -1.37 -0.78 -18.30
CA ARG A 52 -1.77 0.04 -19.45
C ARG A 52 -0.60 0.77 -20.10
N GLN A 53 0.61 0.60 -19.58
CA GLN A 53 1.81 1.30 -20.04
C GLN A 53 2.99 0.33 -20.12
N GLU A 54 3.93 0.59 -21.02
CA GLU A 54 5.20 -0.12 -21.04
C GLU A 54 6.11 0.44 -19.94
N VAL A 55 6.33 -0.35 -18.89
CA VAL A 55 7.22 -0.01 -17.78
C VAL A 55 8.52 -0.78 -17.97
N ASN A 56 9.58 -0.09 -18.40
CA ASN A 56 10.87 -0.70 -18.69
C ASN A 56 11.89 -0.45 -17.58
N MET A 57 11.71 0.63 -16.81
CA MET A 57 12.63 1.07 -15.79
C MET A 57 11.94 1.35 -14.46
N LEU A 58 12.71 1.32 -13.36
CA LEU A 58 12.23 1.75 -12.05
C LEU A 58 11.78 3.23 -12.05
N ALA A 59 12.39 4.09 -12.86
CA ALA A 59 12.00 5.49 -12.96
C ALA A 59 10.58 5.65 -13.53
N ASP A 60 10.21 4.83 -14.53
CA ASP A 60 8.87 4.83 -15.11
C ASP A 60 7.84 4.43 -14.05
N LEU A 61 8.15 3.37 -13.28
CA LEU A 61 7.28 2.93 -12.19
C LEU A 61 7.09 4.01 -11.11
N LYS A 62 8.16 4.77 -10.78
CA LYS A 62 8.08 5.89 -9.83
C LYS A 62 7.21 7.02 -10.36
N ALA A 63 7.33 7.36 -11.65
CA ALA A 63 6.47 8.37 -12.27
C ALA A 63 4.99 7.95 -12.23
N LEU A 64 4.71 6.67 -12.50
CA LEU A 64 3.37 6.11 -12.40
C LEU A 64 2.82 6.12 -10.98
N LEU A 65 3.64 5.84 -9.97
CA LEU A 65 3.22 5.92 -8.57
C LEU A 65 2.77 7.35 -8.20
N THR A 66 3.52 8.37 -8.62
CA THR A 66 3.15 9.76 -8.37
C THR A 66 1.83 10.13 -9.04
N ALA A 67 1.68 9.76 -10.32
CA ALA A 67 0.44 10.02 -11.05
C ALA A 67 -0.76 9.26 -10.45
N PHE A 68 -0.55 8.00 -10.05
CA PHE A 68 -1.54 7.18 -9.37
C PHE A 68 -1.96 7.79 -8.03
N GLN A 69 -1.01 8.30 -7.22
CA GLN A 69 -1.32 8.90 -5.94
C GLN A 69 -2.27 10.11 -6.10
N HIS A 70 -1.97 11.00 -7.04
CA HIS A 70 -2.83 12.15 -7.33
C HIS A 70 -4.21 11.70 -7.83
N TRP A 71 -4.24 10.80 -8.82
CA TRP A 71 -5.49 10.28 -9.36
C TRP A 71 -6.34 9.58 -8.29
N TYR A 72 -5.75 8.68 -7.50
CA TYR A 72 -6.45 7.85 -6.52
C TYR A 72 -7.06 8.68 -5.38
N ASN A 73 -6.36 9.72 -4.93
CA ASN A 73 -6.75 10.51 -3.77
C ASN A 73 -7.69 11.68 -4.13
N GLU A 74 -7.55 12.26 -5.33
CA GLU A 74 -8.23 13.52 -5.68
C GLU A 74 -9.22 13.39 -6.84
N GLN A 75 -8.99 12.46 -7.77
CA GLN A 75 -9.76 12.39 -9.02
C GLN A 75 -10.66 11.15 -9.10
N ARG A 76 -10.30 10.08 -8.39
CA ARG A 76 -11.04 8.82 -8.41
C ARG A 76 -12.38 9.02 -7.72
N ILE A 77 -13.43 9.18 -8.52
CA ILE A 77 -14.80 9.18 -8.02
C ILE A 77 -15.09 7.80 -7.45
N GLN A 78 -15.19 7.70 -6.12
CA GLN A 78 -15.78 6.53 -5.50
C GLN A 78 -17.27 6.55 -5.80
N THR A 79 -17.71 5.70 -6.73
CA THR A 79 -19.10 5.29 -6.75
C THR A 79 -19.34 4.53 -5.45
N SER A 80 -19.98 5.20 -4.48
CA SER A 80 -20.64 4.52 -3.37
C SER A 80 -21.73 3.64 -3.98
N GLN A 81 -21.46 2.34 -4.14
CA GLN A 81 -22.49 1.33 -4.33
C GLN A 81 -22.93 0.81 -2.98
#